data_AF-A0A7T3FZ67-F1
#
_entry.id   AF-A0A7T3FZ67-F1
#
_cell.length_a   1.000
_cell.length_b   1.000
_cell.length_c   1.000
_cell.angle_alpha   90.00
_cell.angle_beta   90.00
_cell.angle_gamma   90.00
#
_symmetry.space_group_name_H-M   'P 1'
#
loop_
_entity.id
_entity.type
_entity.pdbx_description
1 polymer ?
#
loop_
_entity_poly.entity_id
_entity_poly.type
_entity_poly.pdbx_seq_one_letter_code
_entity_poly.pdbx_strand_id
1 'polypeptide(L)'
;MTVVCCGVGADTGNVRPVPGVDADGRFEYVPIPEKGATTETATYGSLDRRHGEGTLADLLDGIRPGSDGEWVTDPAAIRDCSVHHDPNLTALTYGEHRPGYVAKLRELQPGDIVAFYGGFPGPDSDYKHRYLFGYFSVAEPPVVLDPEADREDVAAALAEHPENAHAKRFAGHGDLYYHDPAFTDRPRPVVIVPGEEPGGVLDRAVRLSDRRRGPNYYMREGVADALAPASSSDHGTHLGGFKPAVRCEIDAERFRAFLRRSA
;
A
#
# COMPACT_ATOMS: atom_id res chain seq x y z
N MET A 1 9.82 -18.34 7.50
CA MET A 1 8.71 -17.58 6.91
C MET A 1 8.48 -16.32 7.73
N THR A 2 8.36 -15.18 7.08
CA THR A 2 8.26 -13.85 7.68
C THR A 2 6.99 -13.16 7.17
N VAL A 3 6.41 -12.28 7.98
CA VAL A 3 5.39 -11.32 7.52
C VAL A 3 5.98 -9.91 7.55
N VAL A 4 5.82 -9.15 6.47
CA VAL A 4 6.12 -7.71 6.45
C VAL A 4 4.82 -6.93 6.29
N CYS A 5 4.46 -6.17 7.32
CA CYS A 5 3.33 -5.25 7.30
C CYS A 5 3.77 -3.89 6.75
N CYS A 6 3.35 -3.55 5.53
CA CYS A 6 3.63 -2.30 4.84
C CYS A 6 2.53 -1.25 5.07
N GLY A 7 2.94 -0.08 5.56
CA GLY A 7 2.08 1.07 5.73
C GLY A 7 1.89 1.85 4.43
N VAL A 8 0.72 1.76 3.79
CA VAL A 8 0.44 2.26 2.44
C VAL A 8 -1.03 2.70 2.31
N GLY A 9 -1.51 2.91 1.07
CA GLY A 9 -2.88 3.29 0.76
C GLY A 9 -3.16 4.79 0.90
N ALA A 10 -4.29 5.20 0.33
CA ALA A 10 -4.74 6.58 0.31
C ALA A 10 -4.95 7.15 1.72
N ASP A 11 -4.60 8.43 1.88
CA ASP A 11 -4.71 9.16 3.14
C ASP A 11 -4.92 10.66 2.89
N THR A 12 -4.88 11.44 3.98
CA THR A 12 -5.12 12.89 3.95
C THR A 12 -4.12 13.66 3.08
N GLY A 13 -3.02 13.03 2.68
CA GLY A 13 -2.07 13.60 1.74
C GLY A 13 -2.58 13.63 0.30
N ASN A 14 -3.48 12.71 -0.08
CA ASN A 14 -3.78 12.44 -1.50
C ASN A 14 -5.26 12.31 -1.85
N VAL A 15 -6.14 12.01 -0.89
CA VAL A 15 -7.59 11.95 -1.12
C VAL A 15 -8.37 12.61 0.00
N ARG A 16 -9.56 13.12 -0.31
CA ARG A 16 -10.57 13.54 0.67
C ARG A 16 -11.99 13.24 0.16
N PRO A 17 -12.91 12.74 1.00
CA PRO A 17 -12.62 12.17 2.31
C PRO A 17 -11.69 10.95 2.19
N VAL A 18 -11.02 10.60 3.30
CA VAL A 18 -10.31 9.33 3.38
C VAL A 18 -11.36 8.24 3.65
N PRO A 19 -11.33 7.09 2.94
CA PRO A 19 -12.27 6.01 3.18
C PRO A 19 -12.33 5.63 4.65
N GLY A 20 -13.53 5.33 5.15
CA GLY A 20 -13.77 4.88 6.52
C GLY A 20 -13.87 3.36 6.64
N VAL A 21 -13.76 2.87 7.87
CA VAL A 21 -14.17 1.52 8.25
C VAL A 21 -15.51 1.64 8.99
N ASP A 22 -16.53 0.90 8.55
CA ASP A 22 -17.85 0.94 9.19
C ASP A 22 -17.94 0.05 10.45
N ALA A 23 -19.12 0.00 11.08
CA ALA A 23 -19.35 -0.77 12.30
C ALA A 23 -19.22 -2.29 12.08
N ASP A 24 -19.41 -2.74 10.84
CA ASP A 24 -19.20 -4.12 10.42
C ASP A 24 -17.74 -4.36 9.99
N GLY A 25 -16.85 -3.38 10.08
CA GLY A 25 -15.47 -3.51 9.63
C GLY A 25 -15.31 -3.48 8.11
N ARG A 26 -16.35 -3.16 7.35
CA ARG A 26 -16.28 -3.02 5.89
C ARG A 26 -15.59 -1.72 5.51
N PHE A 27 -14.96 -1.71 4.34
CA PHE A 27 -14.19 -0.58 3.84
C PHE A 27 -14.06 -0.63 2.33
N GLU A 28 -13.75 0.51 1.73
CA GLU A 28 -13.38 0.63 0.32
C GLU A 28 -11.87 0.79 0.19
N TYR A 29 -11.23 -0.06 -0.60
CA TYR A 29 -9.82 0.15 -0.95
C TYR A 29 -9.72 1.17 -2.09
N VAL A 30 -9.40 2.40 -1.73
CA VAL A 30 -9.16 3.48 -2.70
C VAL A 30 -7.65 3.61 -2.94
N PRO A 31 -7.16 3.36 -4.18
CA PRO A 31 -5.77 3.59 -4.52
C PRO A 31 -5.44 5.10 -4.53
N ILE A 32 -4.15 5.45 -4.45
CA ILE A 32 -3.72 6.85 -4.52
C ILE A 32 -3.84 7.37 -5.97
N PRO A 33 -4.01 8.69 -6.19
CA PRO A 33 -4.03 9.24 -7.54
C PRO A 33 -2.65 9.11 -8.19
N GLU A 34 -2.63 8.75 -9.47
CA GLU A 34 -1.39 8.78 -10.24
C GLU A 34 -0.91 10.23 -10.42
N LYS A 35 0.41 10.42 -10.34
CA LYS A 35 1.06 11.74 -10.29
C LYS A 35 1.77 12.14 -11.58
N GLY A 36 1.78 11.30 -12.60
CA GLY A 36 2.43 11.61 -13.86
C GLY A 36 2.15 10.59 -14.95
N ALA A 37 2.99 10.59 -15.98
CA ALA A 37 2.82 9.71 -17.14
C ALA A 37 2.81 8.23 -16.72
N THR A 38 1.79 7.51 -17.18
CA THR A 38 1.55 6.10 -16.90
C THR A 38 0.80 5.46 -18.06
N THR A 39 0.90 4.14 -18.21
CA THR A 39 0.01 3.35 -19.06
C THR A 39 -1.23 2.84 -18.33
N GLU A 40 -1.44 3.21 -17.06
CA GLU A 40 -2.65 2.84 -16.31
C GLU A 40 -3.90 3.42 -16.97
N THR A 41 -4.83 2.51 -17.27
CA THR A 41 -6.11 2.83 -17.91
C THR A 41 -7.25 2.89 -16.89
N ALA A 42 -7.08 2.28 -15.71
CA ALA A 42 -8.03 2.40 -14.63
C ALA A 42 -8.04 3.82 -14.05
N THR A 43 -9.23 4.39 -13.94
CA THR A 43 -9.49 5.69 -13.33
C THR A 43 -10.45 5.54 -12.15
N TYR A 44 -10.60 6.58 -11.32
CA TYR A 44 -11.63 6.56 -10.28
C TYR A 44 -13.06 6.45 -10.86
N GLY A 45 -13.26 6.90 -12.10
CA GLY A 45 -14.51 6.78 -12.83
C GLY A 45 -14.75 5.41 -13.46
N SER A 46 -13.73 4.56 -13.59
CA SER A 46 -13.85 3.22 -14.17
C SER A 46 -13.85 2.09 -13.13
N LEU A 47 -13.40 2.37 -11.90
CA LEU A 47 -13.33 1.38 -10.83
C LEU A 47 -14.62 1.38 -10.02
N ASP A 48 -15.31 0.25 -10.03
CA ASP A 48 -16.52 0.05 -9.23
C ASP A 48 -16.22 0.04 -7.73
N ARG A 49 -17.20 0.51 -6.97
CA ARG A 49 -17.20 0.35 -5.51
C ARG A 49 -17.42 -1.11 -5.15
N ARG A 50 -16.75 -1.59 -4.11
CA ARG A 50 -16.99 -2.93 -3.57
C ARG A 50 -18.33 -2.99 -2.82
N HIS A 51 -18.73 -1.89 -2.22
CA HIS A 51 -19.90 -1.78 -1.36
C HIS A 51 -20.82 -0.66 -1.85
N GLY A 52 -21.96 -1.06 -2.41
CA GLY A 52 -22.98 -0.17 -2.95
C GLY A 52 -22.89 -0.03 -4.47
N GLU A 53 -23.61 0.95 -5.01
CA GLU A 53 -23.58 1.28 -6.44
C GLU A 53 -22.63 2.46 -6.72
N GLY A 54 -22.15 2.54 -7.96
CA GLY A 54 -21.28 3.60 -8.44
C GLY A 54 -19.80 3.25 -8.42
N THR A 55 -18.97 4.26 -8.63
CA THR A 55 -17.52 4.12 -8.83
C THR A 55 -16.75 4.75 -7.68
N LEU A 56 -15.45 4.49 -7.59
CA LEU A 56 -14.62 5.07 -6.53
C LEU A 56 -14.62 6.60 -6.55
N ALA A 57 -14.83 7.24 -7.70
CA ALA A 57 -14.99 8.69 -7.82
C ALA A 57 -16.17 9.23 -7.02
N ASP A 58 -17.25 8.43 -6.85
CA ASP A 58 -18.43 8.84 -6.07
C ASP A 58 -18.16 8.93 -4.56
N LEU A 59 -16.99 8.45 -4.11
CA LEU A 59 -16.53 8.51 -2.72
C LEU A 59 -15.65 9.72 -2.43
N LEU A 60 -15.28 10.51 -3.45
CA LEU A 60 -14.20 11.49 -3.38
C LEU A 60 -14.69 12.91 -3.68
N ASP A 61 -14.42 13.83 -2.77
CA ASP A 61 -14.61 15.28 -2.93
C ASP A 61 -13.36 15.96 -3.48
N GLY A 62 -12.21 15.29 -3.42
CA GLY A 62 -10.99 15.79 -4.02
C GLY A 62 -9.83 14.81 -3.96
N ILE A 63 -8.93 14.99 -4.92
CA ILE A 63 -7.69 14.24 -5.03
C ILE A 63 -6.51 15.20 -5.15
N ARG A 64 -5.32 14.72 -4.78
CA ARG A 64 -4.08 15.48 -4.91
C ARG A 64 -2.96 14.57 -5.43
N PRO A 65 -2.86 14.43 -6.76
CA PRO A 65 -1.69 13.82 -7.41
C PRO A 65 -0.39 14.39 -6.83
N GLY A 66 0.58 13.54 -6.49
CA GLY A 66 1.88 13.98 -5.93
C GLY A 66 1.89 14.37 -4.45
N SER A 67 0.71 14.59 -3.83
CA SER A 67 0.53 14.96 -2.41
C SER A 67 1.06 16.35 -1.98
N ASP A 68 1.62 17.13 -2.89
CA ASP A 68 2.21 18.46 -2.66
C ASP A 68 1.58 19.59 -3.49
N GLY A 69 0.80 19.25 -4.53
CA GLY A 69 0.09 20.21 -5.37
C GLY A 69 -1.24 20.74 -4.83
N GLU A 70 -2.00 21.40 -5.71
CA GLU A 70 -3.36 21.84 -5.40
C GLU A 70 -4.35 20.67 -5.39
N TRP A 71 -5.45 20.83 -4.64
CA TRP A 71 -6.53 19.85 -4.65
C TRP A 71 -7.33 19.97 -5.95
N VAL A 72 -7.41 18.87 -6.69
CA VAL A 72 -8.38 18.70 -7.78
C VAL A 72 -9.73 18.40 -7.15
N THR A 73 -10.72 19.24 -7.43
CA THR A 73 -12.09 19.15 -6.89
C THR A 73 -13.17 19.12 -7.96
N ASP A 74 -12.79 19.30 -9.23
CA ASP A 74 -13.72 19.14 -10.35
C ASP A 74 -14.11 17.65 -10.48
N PRO A 75 -15.41 17.30 -10.40
CA PRO A 75 -15.84 15.90 -10.42
C PRO A 75 -15.46 15.14 -11.69
N ALA A 76 -15.42 15.80 -12.85
CA ALA A 76 -15.01 15.15 -14.09
C ALA A 76 -13.51 14.84 -14.06
N ALA A 77 -12.67 15.80 -13.63
CA ALA A 77 -11.24 15.58 -13.46
C ALA A 77 -10.92 14.49 -12.41
N ILE A 78 -11.71 14.36 -11.34
CA ILE A 78 -11.58 13.25 -10.38
C ILE A 78 -11.88 11.91 -11.07
N ARG A 79 -13.00 11.82 -11.80
CA ARG A 79 -13.38 10.59 -12.53
C ARG A 79 -12.35 10.16 -13.56
N ASP A 80 -11.75 11.11 -14.27
CA ASP A 80 -10.80 10.84 -15.35
C ASP A 80 -9.37 10.63 -14.85
N CYS A 81 -9.10 10.86 -13.56
CA CYS A 81 -7.77 10.66 -13.00
C CYS A 81 -7.44 9.17 -12.89
N SER A 82 -6.35 8.77 -13.56
CA SER A 82 -5.77 7.44 -13.42
C SER A 82 -5.36 7.17 -11.98
N VAL A 83 -5.58 5.94 -11.54
CA VAL A 83 -5.17 5.51 -10.20
C VAL A 83 -3.74 4.98 -10.19
N HIS A 84 -3.16 4.89 -9.00
CA HIS A 84 -1.88 4.23 -8.76
C HIS A 84 -2.08 3.11 -7.74
N HIS A 85 -2.02 1.86 -8.20
CA HIS A 85 -2.21 0.69 -7.35
C HIS A 85 -0.98 0.43 -6.47
N ASP A 86 -1.09 0.80 -5.20
CA ASP A 86 0.01 0.69 -4.22
C ASP A 86 -0.51 0.18 -2.86
N PRO A 87 -0.79 -1.13 -2.73
CA PRO A 87 -0.53 -2.25 -3.67
C PRO A 87 -1.58 -2.46 -4.78
N ASN A 88 -1.27 -3.35 -5.74
CA ASN A 88 -2.27 -3.97 -6.62
C ASN A 88 -2.73 -5.30 -6.03
N LEU A 89 -3.88 -5.31 -5.35
CA LEU A 89 -4.43 -6.49 -4.69
C LEU A 89 -5.28 -7.39 -5.60
N THR A 90 -5.50 -6.98 -6.85
CA THR A 90 -6.14 -7.84 -7.86
C THR A 90 -5.09 -8.66 -8.59
N ALA A 91 -4.00 -8.02 -9.02
CA ALA A 91 -2.87 -8.68 -9.68
C ALA A 91 -1.82 -9.22 -8.71
N LEU A 92 -2.01 -9.02 -7.40
CA LEU A 92 -1.11 -9.44 -6.32
C LEU A 92 0.34 -9.01 -6.56
N THR A 93 0.55 -7.70 -6.69
CA THR A 93 1.89 -7.14 -6.81
C THR A 93 2.03 -5.84 -6.04
N TYR A 94 3.25 -5.56 -5.59
CA TYR A 94 3.58 -4.36 -4.84
C TYR A 94 4.95 -3.85 -5.23
N GLY A 95 5.09 -2.54 -5.42
CA GLY A 95 6.37 -1.89 -5.71
C GLY A 95 6.67 -0.83 -4.67
N GLU A 96 7.94 -0.68 -4.29
CA GLU A 96 8.33 0.24 -3.22
C GLU A 96 9.77 0.73 -3.38
N HIS A 97 10.05 1.94 -2.91
CA HIS A 97 11.35 2.61 -3.05
C HIS A 97 11.85 3.23 -1.75
N ARG A 98 11.01 3.31 -0.71
CA ARG A 98 11.38 3.85 0.60
C ARG A 98 12.45 2.95 1.24
N PRO A 99 13.64 3.47 1.64
CA PRO A 99 14.76 2.64 2.08
C PRO A 99 14.43 1.64 3.18
N GLY A 100 13.66 2.05 4.20
CA GLY A 100 13.28 1.19 5.31
C GLY A 100 12.30 0.07 4.95
N TYR A 101 11.59 0.21 3.84
CA TYR A 101 10.72 -0.83 3.26
C TYR A 101 11.54 -1.75 2.38
N VAL A 102 12.28 -1.18 1.43
CA VAL A 102 13.14 -1.92 0.50
C VAL A 102 14.09 -2.86 1.25
N ALA A 103 14.67 -2.41 2.36
CA ALA A 103 15.55 -3.24 3.19
C ALA A 103 14.85 -4.49 3.76
N LYS A 104 13.56 -4.42 4.07
CA LYS A 104 12.79 -5.56 4.59
C LYS A 104 12.22 -6.44 3.48
N LEU A 105 11.74 -5.80 2.42
CA LEU A 105 11.08 -6.49 1.30
C LEU A 105 12.08 -7.32 0.52
N ARG A 106 13.29 -6.82 0.23
CA ARG A 106 14.33 -7.56 -0.53
C ARG A 106 14.75 -8.90 0.08
N GLU A 107 14.48 -9.10 1.38
CA GLU A 107 14.85 -10.32 2.11
C GLU A 107 13.75 -11.39 2.06
N LEU A 108 12.56 -11.04 1.57
CA LEU A 108 11.43 -11.98 1.50
C LEU A 108 11.73 -13.15 0.58
N GLN A 109 11.19 -14.31 0.95
CA GLN A 109 11.29 -15.55 0.18
C GLN A 109 9.89 -16.02 -0.24
N PRO A 110 9.78 -16.88 -1.27
CA PRO A 110 8.53 -17.53 -1.61
C PRO A 110 7.84 -18.15 -0.39
N GLY A 111 6.55 -17.92 -0.25
CA GLY A 111 5.73 -18.34 0.90
C GLY A 111 5.73 -17.40 2.11
N ASP A 112 6.59 -16.36 2.13
CA ASP A 112 6.44 -15.24 3.06
C ASP A 112 5.16 -14.43 2.75
N ILE A 113 4.81 -13.45 3.60
CA ILE A 113 3.63 -12.61 3.41
C ILE A 113 4.01 -11.14 3.38
N VAL A 114 3.43 -10.40 2.43
CA VAL A 114 3.33 -8.95 2.50
C VAL A 114 1.89 -8.57 2.85
N ALA A 115 1.74 -7.84 3.95
CA ALA A 115 0.46 -7.41 4.48
C ALA A 115 0.37 -5.88 4.44
N PHE A 116 -0.78 -5.30 4.15
CA PHE A 116 -0.93 -3.88 3.89
C PHE A 116 -1.87 -3.23 4.88
N TYR A 117 -1.41 -2.13 5.50
CA TYR A 117 -2.21 -1.37 6.44
C TYR A 117 -2.25 0.12 6.11
N GLY A 118 -3.40 0.73 6.36
CA GLY A 118 -3.72 2.12 6.05
C GLY A 118 -4.31 2.85 7.26
N GLY A 119 -4.45 4.16 7.15
CA GLY A 119 -5.04 5.00 8.18
C GLY A 119 -6.49 5.33 7.86
N PHE A 120 -7.45 4.67 8.51
CA PHE A 120 -8.88 4.85 8.24
C PHE A 120 -9.62 5.36 9.48
N PRO A 121 -10.55 6.32 9.35
CA PRO A 121 -11.56 6.60 10.36
C PRO A 121 -12.33 5.34 10.75
N GLY A 122 -12.78 5.30 12.01
CA GLY A 122 -13.68 4.23 12.48
C GLY A 122 -15.14 4.69 12.51
N PRO A 123 -16.08 3.79 12.83
CA PRO A 123 -17.51 4.10 12.84
C PRO A 123 -17.88 5.18 13.87
N ASP A 124 -17.14 5.24 14.98
CA ASP A 124 -17.45 6.13 16.10
C ASP A 124 -16.67 7.46 16.06
N SER A 125 -15.74 7.62 15.11
CA SER A 125 -14.87 8.79 15.09
C SER A 125 -14.12 8.98 13.76
N ASP A 126 -13.98 10.25 13.37
CA ASP A 126 -13.02 10.70 12.34
C ASP A 126 -11.55 10.45 12.73
N TYR A 127 -11.32 10.10 14.00
CA TYR A 127 -10.02 9.64 14.47
C TYR A 127 -9.61 8.38 13.71
N LYS A 128 -8.51 8.49 12.97
CA LYS A 128 -7.99 7.39 12.17
C LYS A 128 -7.30 6.35 13.04
N HIS A 129 -7.53 5.08 12.80
CA HIS A 129 -6.68 4.00 13.30
C HIS A 129 -5.92 3.34 12.16
N ARG A 130 -4.92 2.53 12.50
CA ARG A 130 -4.20 1.68 11.54
C ARG A 130 -5.00 0.40 11.38
N TYR A 131 -5.51 0.16 10.18
CA TYR A 131 -6.18 -1.09 9.85
C TYR A 131 -5.41 -1.82 8.76
N LEU A 132 -5.23 -3.11 8.97
CA LEU A 132 -4.84 -4.02 7.92
C LEU A 132 -6.03 -4.21 6.98
N PHE A 133 -5.79 -4.11 5.68
CA PHE A 133 -6.84 -4.11 4.65
C PHE A 133 -6.59 -5.11 3.50
N GLY A 134 -5.39 -5.67 3.41
CA GLY A 134 -5.06 -6.63 2.37
C GLY A 134 -3.74 -7.35 2.65
N TYR A 135 -3.49 -8.42 1.92
CA TYR A 135 -2.20 -9.11 1.94
C TYR A 135 -2.04 -9.98 0.70
N PHE A 136 -0.86 -10.54 0.47
CA PHE A 136 -0.66 -11.69 -0.40
C PHE A 136 0.54 -12.52 0.05
N SER A 137 0.60 -13.77 -0.41
CA SER A 137 1.78 -14.62 -0.29
C SER A 137 2.80 -14.25 -1.35
N VAL A 138 4.08 -14.22 -1.00
CA VAL A 138 5.18 -13.94 -1.94
C VAL A 138 5.33 -15.16 -2.85
N ALA A 139 5.25 -14.96 -4.16
CA ALA A 139 5.33 -16.04 -5.15
C ALA A 139 6.78 -16.38 -5.49
N GLU A 140 7.58 -15.34 -5.72
CA GLU A 140 8.96 -15.41 -6.19
C GLU A 140 9.85 -14.46 -5.38
N PRO A 141 11.18 -14.66 -5.35
CA PRO A 141 12.09 -13.71 -4.75
C PRO A 141 11.86 -12.28 -5.30
N PRO A 142 11.79 -11.25 -4.44
CA PRO A 142 11.59 -9.88 -4.91
C PRO A 142 12.69 -9.40 -5.86
N VAL A 143 12.28 -8.71 -6.92
CA VAL A 143 13.19 -8.11 -7.89
C VAL A 143 13.63 -6.75 -7.36
N VAL A 144 14.94 -6.53 -7.24
CA VAL A 144 15.52 -5.25 -6.82
C VAL A 144 16.15 -4.58 -8.05
N LEU A 145 15.63 -3.41 -8.39
CA LEU A 145 16.10 -2.58 -9.48
C LEU A 145 16.93 -1.45 -8.85
N ASP A 146 18.26 -1.57 -8.96
CA ASP A 146 19.18 -0.56 -8.44
C ASP A 146 19.31 0.62 -9.43
N PRO A 147 19.56 1.85 -8.95
CA PRO A 147 19.66 3.02 -9.81
C PRO A 147 20.76 2.95 -10.88
N GLU A 148 21.80 2.16 -10.63
CA GLU A 148 22.94 1.97 -11.52
C GLU A 148 22.70 0.86 -12.58
N ALA A 149 21.56 0.17 -12.52
CA ALA A 149 21.21 -0.88 -13.48
C ALA A 149 21.01 -0.30 -14.89
N ASP A 150 21.35 -1.10 -15.91
CA ASP A 150 21.09 -0.72 -17.30
C ASP A 150 19.58 -0.58 -17.52
N ARG A 151 19.19 0.44 -18.29
CA ARG A 151 17.78 0.71 -18.59
C ARG A 151 17.13 -0.42 -19.37
N GLU A 152 17.87 -1.14 -20.22
CA GLU A 152 17.36 -2.32 -20.93
C GLU A 152 17.08 -3.47 -19.96
N ASP A 153 17.95 -3.70 -18.98
CA ASP A 153 17.74 -4.70 -17.93
C ASP A 153 16.54 -4.35 -17.04
N VAL A 154 16.41 -3.07 -16.66
CA VAL A 154 15.24 -2.56 -15.93
C VAL A 154 13.96 -2.76 -16.74
N ALA A 155 13.99 -2.47 -18.05
CA ALA A 155 12.85 -2.65 -18.92
C ALA A 155 12.44 -4.14 -19.03
N ALA A 156 13.41 -5.04 -19.19
CA ALA A 156 13.17 -6.48 -19.26
C ALA A 156 12.54 -7.00 -17.95
N ALA A 157 13.08 -6.62 -16.80
CA ALA A 157 12.54 -7.01 -15.51
C ALA A 157 11.12 -6.47 -15.26
N LEU A 158 10.83 -5.23 -15.66
CA LEU A 158 9.49 -4.65 -15.51
C LEU A 158 8.46 -5.24 -16.49
N ALA A 159 8.91 -5.74 -17.65
CA ALA A 159 8.04 -6.41 -18.62
C ALA A 159 7.44 -7.72 -18.07
N GLU A 160 8.10 -8.35 -17.09
CA GLU A 160 7.59 -9.53 -16.37
C GLU A 160 6.54 -9.17 -15.31
N HIS A 161 6.40 -7.89 -14.97
CA HIS A 161 5.48 -7.39 -13.95
C HIS A 161 4.59 -6.24 -14.46
N PRO A 162 3.85 -6.42 -15.57
CA PRO A 162 3.15 -5.32 -16.26
C PRO A 162 2.04 -4.68 -15.42
N GLU A 163 1.47 -5.41 -14.46
CA GLU A 163 0.42 -4.90 -13.56
C GLU A 163 0.96 -4.10 -12.38
N ASN A 164 2.28 -4.05 -12.19
CA ASN A 164 2.89 -3.25 -11.16
C ASN A 164 2.90 -1.77 -11.57
N ALA A 165 2.54 -0.89 -10.64
CA ALA A 165 2.43 0.53 -10.93
C ALA A 165 3.78 1.18 -11.32
N HIS A 166 4.91 0.62 -10.89
CA HIS A 166 6.23 1.06 -11.35
C HIS A 166 6.52 0.65 -12.81
N ALA A 167 6.04 -0.52 -13.25
CA ALA A 167 6.14 -0.94 -14.65
C ALA A 167 5.26 -0.05 -15.55
N LYS A 168 4.03 0.26 -15.12
CA LYS A 168 3.12 1.18 -15.85
C LYS A 168 3.69 2.60 -15.96
N ARG A 169 4.30 3.11 -14.88
CA ARG A 169 5.02 4.39 -14.91
C ARG A 169 6.22 4.34 -15.83
N PHE A 170 7.05 3.29 -15.77
CA PHE A 170 8.20 3.15 -16.65
C PHE A 170 7.78 3.15 -18.13
N ALA A 171 6.72 2.43 -18.47
CA ALA A 171 6.20 2.40 -19.85
C ALA A 171 5.67 3.78 -20.33
N GLY A 172 5.06 4.57 -19.43
CA GLY A 172 4.53 5.90 -19.77
C GLY A 172 5.56 7.03 -19.75
N HIS A 173 6.50 6.99 -18.80
CA HIS A 173 7.52 8.02 -18.55
C HIS A 173 8.84 7.75 -19.28
N GLY A 174 9.13 6.47 -19.52
CA GLY A 174 10.38 5.99 -20.08
C GLY A 174 11.44 5.59 -19.05
N ASP A 175 11.28 5.94 -17.78
CA ASP A 175 12.21 5.57 -16.72
C ASP A 175 11.50 5.40 -15.36
N LEU A 176 12.17 4.79 -14.39
CA LEU A 176 11.73 4.78 -13.00
C LEU A 176 11.99 6.17 -12.40
N TYR A 177 10.98 6.76 -11.76
CA TYR A 177 11.13 8.11 -11.19
C TYR A 177 12.31 8.24 -10.22
N TYR A 178 12.63 7.19 -9.46
CA TYR A 178 13.77 7.22 -8.52
C TYR A 178 15.11 6.86 -9.15
N HIS A 179 15.15 6.63 -10.46
CA HIS A 179 16.36 6.47 -11.25
C HIS A 179 16.57 7.71 -12.16
N ASP A 180 15.48 8.40 -12.51
CA ASP A 180 15.50 9.61 -13.33
C ASP A 180 16.11 10.82 -12.58
N PRO A 181 17.26 11.35 -13.04
CA PRO A 181 17.89 12.53 -12.43
C PRO A 181 17.08 13.82 -12.60
N ALA A 182 16.12 13.88 -13.53
CA ALA A 182 15.20 15.00 -13.66
C ALA A 182 14.13 15.00 -12.56
N PHE A 183 13.88 13.85 -11.92
CA PHE A 183 12.89 13.70 -10.87
C PHE A 183 13.50 13.80 -9.46
N THR A 184 14.68 13.22 -9.23
CA THR A 184 15.33 13.19 -7.90
C THR A 184 16.85 13.37 -7.98
N ASP A 185 17.41 14.09 -7.02
CA ASP A 185 18.86 14.18 -6.78
C ASP A 185 19.39 13.03 -5.90
N ARG A 186 18.48 12.21 -5.38
CA ARG A 186 18.75 11.09 -4.46
C ARG A 186 18.13 9.82 -5.04
N PRO A 187 18.81 9.18 -6.00
CA PRO A 187 18.31 7.96 -6.59
C PRO A 187 18.16 6.85 -5.54
N ARG A 188 17.18 5.97 -5.73
CA ARG A 188 16.85 4.90 -4.79
C ARG A 188 16.52 3.60 -5.52
N PRO A 189 16.93 2.44 -4.97
CA PRO A 189 16.46 1.16 -5.49
C PRO A 189 14.94 1.06 -5.39
N VAL A 190 14.35 0.43 -6.40
CA VAL A 190 12.93 0.05 -6.42
C VAL A 190 12.85 -1.47 -6.26
N VAL A 191 12.03 -1.95 -5.32
CA VAL A 191 11.74 -3.38 -5.17
C VAL A 191 10.37 -3.67 -5.76
N ILE A 192 10.26 -4.76 -6.53
CA ILE A 192 9.01 -5.34 -7.01
C ILE A 192 8.81 -6.66 -6.28
N VAL A 193 7.66 -6.81 -5.62
CA VAL A 193 7.27 -8.03 -4.94
C VAL A 193 6.18 -8.72 -5.76
N PRO A 194 6.49 -9.84 -6.43
CA PRO A 194 5.50 -10.70 -7.05
C PRO A 194 4.76 -11.50 -5.98
N GLY A 195 3.44 -11.49 -6.04
CA GLY A 195 2.56 -12.18 -5.11
C GLY A 195 1.72 -13.25 -5.79
N GLU A 196 1.20 -14.15 -4.96
CA GLU A 196 0.27 -15.21 -5.34
C GLU A 196 -0.82 -15.37 -4.28
N GLU A 197 -1.86 -16.11 -4.65
CA GLU A 197 -2.86 -16.56 -3.69
C GLU A 197 -2.25 -17.51 -2.65
N PRO A 198 -2.71 -17.50 -1.39
CA PRO A 198 -3.83 -16.70 -0.89
C PRO A 198 -3.46 -15.23 -0.70
N GLY A 199 -4.33 -14.33 -1.16
CA GLY A 199 -4.14 -12.89 -1.06
C GLY A 199 -5.37 -12.10 -1.49
N GLY A 200 -5.22 -10.79 -1.59
CA GLY A 200 -6.24 -9.85 -2.01
C GLY A 200 -6.66 -8.87 -0.91
N VAL A 201 -7.75 -8.16 -1.20
CA VAL A 201 -8.41 -7.24 -0.25
C VAL A 201 -9.15 -8.08 0.80
N LEU A 202 -8.98 -7.75 2.07
CA LEU A 202 -9.70 -8.42 3.16
C LEU A 202 -11.20 -8.10 3.12
N ASP A 203 -12.06 -9.04 3.51
CA ASP A 203 -13.50 -8.77 3.64
C ASP A 203 -13.82 -7.76 4.74
N ARG A 204 -13.02 -7.76 5.81
CA ARG A 204 -13.12 -6.81 6.92
C ARG A 204 -11.74 -6.30 7.29
N ALA A 205 -11.66 -5.00 7.58
CA ALA A 205 -10.41 -4.37 8.00
C ALA A 205 -10.07 -4.77 9.44
N VAL A 206 -8.82 -5.15 9.71
CA VAL A 206 -8.38 -5.55 11.04
C VAL A 206 -7.65 -4.40 11.72
N ARG A 207 -8.24 -3.85 12.79
CA ARG A 207 -7.62 -2.76 13.55
C ARG A 207 -6.32 -3.23 14.24
N LEU A 208 -5.20 -2.66 13.82
CA LEU A 208 -3.87 -2.93 14.37
C LEU A 208 -3.52 -2.01 15.54
N SER A 209 -3.93 -0.74 15.49
CA SER A 209 -3.54 0.25 16.50
C SER A 209 -4.58 0.44 17.59
N ASP A 210 -4.14 0.70 18.82
CA ASP A 210 -5.02 1.17 19.89
C ASP A 210 -5.02 2.71 20.01
N ARG A 211 -4.24 3.28 20.93
CA ARG A 211 -4.17 4.73 21.23
C ARG A 211 -3.04 5.45 20.48
N ARG A 212 -3.19 6.76 20.26
CA ARG A 212 -2.10 7.68 19.86
C ARG A 212 -1.25 8.06 21.06
N ARG A 213 0.03 8.33 20.81
CA ARG A 213 0.83 9.25 21.64
C ARG A 213 1.46 10.30 20.74
N GLY A 214 1.13 11.58 20.94
CA GLY A 214 1.56 12.65 20.04
C GLY A 214 1.09 12.38 18.59
N PRO A 215 1.93 12.49 17.55
CA PRO A 215 1.56 12.16 16.16
C PRO A 215 1.57 10.66 15.84
N ASN A 216 1.98 9.81 16.79
CA ASN A 216 2.34 8.42 16.51
C ASN A 216 1.27 7.43 16.95
N TYR A 217 1.14 6.38 16.15
CA TYR A 217 0.25 5.24 16.39
C TYR A 217 1.09 4.05 16.83
N TYR A 218 0.54 3.24 17.73
CA TYR A 218 1.20 2.05 18.25
C TYR A 218 0.27 0.83 18.12
N MET A 219 0.88 -0.31 17.83
CA MET A 219 0.18 -1.59 17.73
C MET A 219 -0.45 -1.94 19.07
N ARG A 220 -1.69 -2.44 19.04
CA ARG A 220 -2.40 -2.94 20.22
C ARG A 220 -1.68 -4.18 20.76
N GLU A 221 -1.57 -4.30 22.08
CA GLU A 221 -0.84 -5.38 22.76
C GLU A 221 -1.23 -6.78 22.25
N GLY A 222 -2.51 -7.14 22.29
CA GLY A 222 -2.96 -8.46 21.78
C GLY A 222 -2.76 -8.68 20.27
N VAL A 223 -2.55 -7.61 19.48
CA VAL A 223 -2.14 -7.72 18.07
C VAL A 223 -0.63 -7.94 17.97
N ALA A 224 0.16 -7.23 18.78
CA ALA A 224 1.61 -7.43 18.86
C ALA A 224 1.93 -8.85 19.34
N ASP A 225 1.22 -9.38 20.33
CA ASP A 225 1.38 -10.76 20.80
C ASP A 225 1.10 -11.78 19.68
N ALA A 226 0.09 -11.51 18.86
CA ALA A 226 -0.31 -12.40 17.77
C ALA A 226 0.62 -12.30 16.55
N LEU A 227 1.18 -11.11 16.28
CA LEU A 227 2.02 -10.85 15.10
C LEU A 227 3.53 -10.92 15.40
N ALA A 228 3.94 -10.93 16.66
CA ALA A 228 5.34 -10.94 17.10
C ALA A 228 6.24 -9.96 16.31
N PRO A 229 5.97 -8.63 16.34
CA PRO A 229 6.79 -7.65 15.63
C PRO A 229 8.24 -7.70 16.11
N ALA A 230 9.18 -7.75 15.16
CA ALA A 230 10.63 -7.88 15.42
C ALA A 230 11.24 -6.64 16.11
N SER A 231 10.52 -5.51 16.12
CA SER A 231 10.97 -4.30 16.81
C SER A 231 9.83 -3.63 17.59
N SER A 232 10.19 -3.14 18.78
CA SER A 232 9.32 -2.41 19.69
C SER A 232 10.13 -1.35 20.43
N SER A 233 9.43 -0.39 21.03
CA SER A 233 9.98 0.64 21.91
C SER A 233 9.30 0.55 23.29
N ASP A 234 9.68 1.43 24.23
CA ASP A 234 8.98 1.58 25.53
C ASP A 234 7.49 1.94 25.38
N HIS A 235 7.04 2.29 24.17
CA HIS A 235 5.65 2.59 23.85
C HIS A 235 4.97 1.50 23.01
N GLY A 236 5.64 0.37 22.82
CA GLY A 236 5.22 -0.73 21.95
C GLY A 236 5.71 -0.58 20.51
N THR A 237 5.14 -1.37 19.60
CA THR A 237 5.50 -1.37 18.18
C THR A 237 4.90 -0.17 17.47
N HIS A 238 5.77 0.62 16.86
CA HIS A 238 5.40 1.86 16.17
C HIS A 238 4.74 1.58 14.82
N LEU A 239 3.57 2.16 14.61
CA LEU A 239 2.78 2.15 13.36
C LEU A 239 2.68 3.54 12.71
N GLY A 240 3.55 4.46 13.13
CA GLY A 240 3.85 5.69 12.39
C GLY A 240 2.86 6.84 12.54
N GLY A 241 3.38 8.08 12.49
CA GLY A 241 2.70 9.23 11.86
C GLY A 241 2.88 9.18 10.33
N PHE A 242 4.12 8.95 9.89
CA PHE A 242 4.45 8.40 8.56
C PHE A 242 4.48 6.86 8.68
N LYS A 243 3.57 6.16 8.00
CA LYS A 243 3.34 4.71 8.17
C LYS A 243 4.65 3.94 7.81
N PRO A 244 5.25 3.13 8.71
CA PRO A 244 6.46 2.34 8.42
C PRO A 244 6.18 0.91 7.92
N ALA A 245 7.21 0.22 7.43
CA ALA A 245 7.17 -1.24 7.28
C ALA A 245 7.57 -1.92 8.60
N VAL A 246 6.76 -2.88 9.06
CA VAL A 246 6.99 -3.65 10.30
C VAL A 246 7.25 -5.10 9.93
N ARG A 247 8.40 -5.64 10.35
CA ARG A 247 8.70 -7.07 10.22
C ARG A 247 8.11 -7.80 11.42
N CYS A 248 7.48 -8.93 11.15
CA CYS A 248 6.79 -9.77 12.13
C CYS A 248 7.38 -11.19 12.06
N GLU A 249 7.78 -11.72 13.21
CA GLU A 249 8.42 -13.03 13.37
C GLU A 249 7.39 -14.14 13.55
N ILE A 250 6.45 -14.21 12.61
CA ILE A 250 5.45 -15.28 12.53
C ILE A 250 5.43 -15.89 11.14
N ASP A 251 5.04 -17.16 11.07
CA ASP A 251 4.81 -17.85 9.81
C ASP A 251 3.46 -17.46 9.18
N ALA A 252 3.32 -17.84 7.91
CA ALA A 252 2.16 -17.54 7.10
C ALA A 252 0.86 -18.17 7.63
N GLU A 253 0.95 -19.36 8.26
CA GLU A 253 -0.22 -20.04 8.82
C GLU A 253 -0.77 -19.30 10.03
N ARG A 254 0.11 -18.91 10.96
CA ARG A 254 -0.23 -18.12 12.15
C ARG A 254 -0.82 -16.77 11.77
N PHE A 255 -0.28 -16.11 10.74
CA PHE A 255 -0.83 -14.86 10.24
C PHE A 255 -2.26 -15.04 9.72
N ARG A 256 -2.51 -16.03 8.86
CA ARG A 256 -3.86 -16.31 8.36
C ARG A 256 -4.81 -16.75 9.47
N ALA A 257 -4.33 -17.47 10.47
CA ALA A 257 -5.11 -17.78 11.67
C ALA A 257 -5.47 -16.52 12.48
N PHE A 258 -4.56 -15.56 12.60
CA PHE A 258 -4.84 -14.25 13.19
C PHE A 258 -5.93 -13.49 12.42
N LEU A 259 -5.88 -13.48 11.08
CA LEU A 259 -6.91 -12.84 10.26
C LEU A 259 -8.29 -13.45 10.49
N ARG A 260 -8.39 -14.79 10.47
CA ARG A 260 -9.67 -15.49 10.69
C ARG A 260 -10.29 -15.24 12.06
N ARG A 261 -9.48 -14.99 13.10
CA ARG A 261 -9.98 -14.64 14.44
C ARG A 261 -10.36 -13.17 14.59
N SER A 262 -9.91 -12.33 13.67
CA SER A 262 -10.10 -10.87 13.71
C SER A 262 -11.19 -10.38 12.76
N ALA A 263 -11.73 -11.28 11.94
CA ALA A 263 -12.83 -11.06 11.00
C ALA A 263 -14.19 -11.43 11.60
#